data_AF-I4FXN5-F1
#
_entry.id   AF-I4FXN5-F1
#
_cell.length_a   1.000
_cell.length_b   1.000
_cell.length_c   1.000
_cell.angle_alpha   90.00
_cell.angle_beta   90.00
_cell.angle_gamma   90.00
#
_symmetry.space_group_name_H-M   'P 1'
#
loop_
_entity.id
_entity.type
_entity.pdbx_description
1 polymer ?
#
loop_
_entity_poly.entity_id
_entity_poly.type
_entity_poly.pdbx_seq_one_letter_code
_entity_poly.pdbx_strand_id
1 'polypeptide(L)' 'MEQLHQQLGLNNQQTTKQRLIDSWNEAYSDGLDESETLMLEGIRHHQRQLSE' A
#
# COMPACT_ATOMS: atom_id res chain seq x y z
N MET A 1 3.16 28.44 13.25
CA MET A 1 4.12 27.32 13.40
C MET A 1 3.41 25.97 13.47
N GLU A 2 2.38 25.80 14.30
CA GLU A 2 1.63 24.54 14.44
C GLU A 2 0.93 24.07 13.15
N GLN A 3 0.27 24.98 12.42
CA GLN A 3 -0.37 24.66 11.14
C GLN A 3 0.62 24.20 10.06
N LEU A 4 1.83 24.75 10.07
CA LEU A 4 2.87 24.44 9.07
C LEU A 4 3.46 23.04 9.31
N HIS A 5 3.62 22.63 10.57
CA HIS A 5 4.02 21.27 10.93
C HIS A 5 2.95 20.23 10.59
N GLN A 6 1.66 20.53 10.81
CA GLN A 6 0.58 19.63 10.40
C GLN A 6 0.54 19.46 8.88
N GLN A 7 0.71 20.55 8.12
CA GLN A 7 0.71 20.52 6.67
C GLN A 7 1.92 19.77 6.08
N LEU A 8 3.09 19.87 6.72
CA LEU A 8 4.28 19.09 6.37
C LEU A 8 4.14 17.60 6.73
N GLY A 9 3.54 17.28 7.88
CA GLY A 9 3.25 15.90 8.29
C GLY A 9 2.29 15.18 7.33
N LEU A 10 1.21 15.86 6.93
CA LEU A 10 0.24 15.35 5.96
C LEU A 10 0.85 15.20 4.56
N ASN A 11 1.63 16.17 4.10
CA ASN A 11 2.34 16.09 2.81
C ASN A 11 3.35 14.93 2.78
N ASN A 12 4.10 14.70 3.86
CA ASN A 12 5.05 13.59 3.97
C ASN A 12 4.34 12.23 3.98
N GLN A 13 3.19 12.12 4.66
CA GLN A 13 2.39 10.89 4.64
C GLN A 13 1.81 10.62 3.26
N GLN A 14 1.35 11.65 2.56
CA GLN A 14 0.77 11.51 1.22
C GLN A 14 1.83 11.13 0.18
N THR A 15 3.03 11.73 0.25
CA THR A 15 4.17 11.33 -0.59
C THR A 15 4.70 9.94 -0.26
N THR A 16 4.68 9.53 1.01
CA THR A 16 5.11 8.17 1.40
C THR A 16 4.12 7.12 0.90
N LYS A 17 2.81 7.35 1.03
CA LYS A 17 1.79 6.45 0.49
C LYS A 17 1.87 6.33 -1.03
N GLN A 18 2.07 7.45 -1.72
CA GLN A 18 2.19 7.43 -3.18
C GLN A 18 3.41 6.64 -3.63
N ARG A 19 4.59 6.86 -3.01
CA ARG A 19 5.80 6.08 -3.33
C ARG A 19 5.64 4.59 -3.08
N LEU A 20 4.91 4.21 -2.04
CA LEU A 20 4.60 2.80 -1.81
C LEU A 20 3.73 2.27 -2.96
N ILE A 21 2.64 2.94 -3.31
CA ILE A 21 1.77 2.53 -4.42
C ILE A 21 2.56 2.42 -5.72
N ASP A 22 3.42 3.38 -6.03
CA ASP A 22 4.25 3.39 -7.24
C ASP A 22 5.21 2.19 -7.25
N SER A 23 5.85 1.89 -6.11
CA SER A 23 6.72 0.71 -5.95
C SER A 23 5.97 -0.60 -6.11
N TRP A 24 4.73 -0.69 -5.62
CA TRP A 24 3.88 -1.87 -5.80
C TRP A 24 3.50 -2.04 -7.29
N ASN A 25 3.13 -0.95 -7.97
CA ASN A 25 2.78 -1.00 -9.39
C ASN A 25 3.98 -1.38 -10.26
N GLU A 26 5.18 -0.91 -9.92
CA GLU A 26 6.39 -1.24 -10.66
C GLU A 26 6.81 -2.71 -10.48
N ALA A 27 6.72 -3.23 -9.25
CA ALA A 27 7.07 -4.61 -8.93
C ALA A 27 6.20 -5.66 -9.64
N TYR A 28 4.96 -5.31 -9.99
CA TYR A 28 4.00 -6.18 -10.69
C TYR A 28 3.58 -5.59 -12.04
N SER A 29 4.48 -4.84 -12.67
CA SER A 29 4.20 -4.14 -13.94
C SER A 29 4.05 -5.11 -15.12
N ASP A 30 4.57 -6.32 -15.01
CA ASP A 30 4.41 -7.44 -15.94
C ASP A 30 3.13 -8.25 -15.70
N GLY A 31 2.33 -7.87 -14.72
CA GLY A 31 1.10 -8.55 -14.31
C GLY A 31 1.33 -9.38 -13.05
N LEU A 32 0.34 -10.23 -12.74
CA LEU A 32 0.45 -11.20 -11.64
C LEU A 32 0.46 -12.59 -12.25
N ASP A 33 1.43 -13.41 -11.83
CA ASP A 33 1.39 -14.83 -12.10
C ASP A 33 0.36 -15.55 -11.20
N GLU A 34 0.13 -16.84 -11.49
CA GLU A 34 -0.84 -17.64 -10.75
C GLU A 34 -0.47 -17.79 -9.26
N SER A 35 0.83 -17.92 -8.97
CA SER A 35 1.34 -18.10 -7.61
C SER A 35 1.21 -16.80 -6.79
N GLU A 36 1.49 -15.66 -7.40
CA GLU A 36 1.34 -14.32 -6.82
C GLU A 36 -0.14 -14.01 -6.56
N THR A 37 -1.01 -14.37 -7.51
CA THR A 37 -2.45 -14.23 -7.37
C THR A 37 -2.97 -15.05 -6.18
N LEU A 38 -2.59 -16.32 -6.07
CA LEU A 38 -2.98 -17.21 -4.98
C LEU A 38 -2.47 -16.69 -3.63
N MET A 39 -1.23 -16.24 -3.55
CA MET A 39 -0.66 -15.67 -2.34
C MET A 39 -1.45 -14.42 -1.90
N LEU A 40 -1.73 -13.50 -2.82
CA LEU A 40 -2.49 -12.28 -2.52
C LEU A 40 -3.93 -12.59 -2.06
N GLU A 41 -4.58 -13.60 -2.65
CA GLU A 41 -5.88 -14.08 -2.20
C GLU A 41 -5.83 -14.65 -0.77
N GLY A 42 -4.81 -15.45 -0.46
CA GLY A 42 -4.57 -15.98 0.88
C GLY A 42 -4.40 -14.88 1.92
N ILE A 43 -3.60 -13.86 1.62
CA ILE A 43 -3.39 -12.69 2.49
C ILE A 43 -4.70 -11.94 2.70
N ARG A 44 -5.47 -11.66 1.64
CA ARG A 44 -6.76 -10.95 1.74
C ARG A 44 -7.77 -11.72 2.58
N HIS A 45 -7.83 -13.04 2.39
CA HIS A 45 -8.71 -13.90 3.17
C HIS A 45 -8.32 -13.85 4.66
N HIS A 46 -7.03 -13.96 4.97
CA HIS A 46 -6.54 -13.88 6.34
C HIS A 46 -6.82 -12.50 7.00
N GLN A 47 -6.62 -11.40 6.28
CA GLN A 47 -6.92 -10.05 6.79
C GLN A 47 -8.40 -9.85 7.13
N ARG A 48 -9.30 -10.43 6.35
CA ARG A 48 -10.74 -10.41 6.65
C ARG A 48 -11.03 -11.13 7.96
N GLN A 49 -10.39 -12.28 8.20
CA GLN A 49 -10.53 -13.02 9.47
C GLN A 49 -9.96 -12.27 10.68
N LEU A 50 -8.95 -11.43 10.50
CA LEU A 50 -8.38 -10.62 11.58
C LEU A 50 -9.19 -9.35 11.90
N SER A 51 -10.14 -8.98 11.04
CA SER A 51 -10.98 -7.79 11.19
C SER A 51 -12.36 -8.08 11.80
N GLU A 52 -12.60 -9.32 12.23
CA GLU A 52 -13.78 -9.78 12.99
C GLU A 52 -13.53 -9.74 14.51
#